data_AF-A0A1A9EXZ8-F1
#
_entry.id   AF-A0A1A9EXZ8-F1
#
_cell.length_a   1.000
_cell.length_b   1.000
_cell.length_c   1.000
_cell.angle_alpha   90.00
_cell.angle_beta   90.00
_cell.angle_gamma   90.00
#
_symmetry.space_group_name_H-M   'P 1'
#
loop_
_entity.id
_entity.type
_entity.pdbx_description
1 polymer ?
#
loop_
_entity_poly.entity_id
_entity_poly.type
_entity_poly.pdbx_seq_one_letter_code
_entity_poly.pdbx_strand_id
1 'polypeptide(L)'
;MPSSDYQIRAQQAIDHAFLQRLYASTRTTELSAFGWEVSAINAFLQQQFLLQSRYYQDHFPNADFWLIERHDQPIGRLYLLWDQASVQLIDIALLPEQRGAGLGSRLLNELLARTDTCGLAVKLHVESHNPALRLYLRLGFGIIADKGVYLEMQRPPRSATTDRFADVTLPKLWPDQNMPLSLPSAERVAARPN
;
A
#
# COMPACT_ATOMS: atom_id res chain seq x y z
N MET A 1 8.32 11.52 24.88
CA MET A 1 8.11 11.03 23.51
C MET A 1 6.70 10.47 23.45
N PRO A 2 5.78 10.97 22.61
CA PRO A 2 4.49 10.31 22.49
C PRO A 2 4.75 8.97 21.81
N SER A 3 4.59 7.88 22.55
CA SER A 3 4.58 6.53 22.00
C SER A 3 3.63 6.51 20.80
N SER A 4 4.12 6.08 19.64
CA SER A 4 3.30 5.98 18.43
C SER A 4 2.00 5.25 18.76
N ASP A 5 0.87 5.90 18.51
CA ASP A 5 -0.51 5.37 18.71
C ASP A 5 -0.86 4.26 17.70
N TYR A 6 0.15 3.69 17.04
CA TYR A 6 0.09 2.51 16.22
C TYR A 6 1.47 1.87 16.11
N GLN A 7 1.49 0.60 15.73
CA GLN A 7 2.68 -0.17 15.40
C GLN A 7 2.53 -0.79 14.02
N ILE A 8 3.66 -1.18 13.42
CA ILE A 8 3.69 -1.86 12.13
C ILE A 8 4.48 -3.16 12.29
N ARG A 9 3.85 -4.28 11.90
CA ARG A 9 4.48 -5.60 11.97
C ARG A 9 4.21 -6.42 10.72
N ALA A 10 5.10 -7.38 10.45
CA ALA A 10 4.97 -8.24 9.28
C ALA A 10 3.66 -9.03 9.37
N GLN A 11 2.99 -9.16 8.22
CA GLN A 11 1.86 -10.05 8.06
C GLN A 11 2.31 -11.50 8.28
N GLN A 12 1.45 -12.28 8.91
CA GLN A 12 1.62 -13.71 9.15
C GLN A 12 0.41 -14.49 8.60
N ALA A 13 0.54 -15.81 8.51
CA ALA A 13 -0.56 -16.67 8.03
C ALA A 13 -1.83 -16.56 8.90
N ILE A 14 -1.68 -16.31 10.21
CA ILE A 14 -2.80 -16.14 11.14
C ILE A 14 -3.66 -14.89 10.84
N ASP A 15 -3.11 -13.91 10.12
CA ASP A 15 -3.79 -12.66 9.81
C ASP A 15 -4.78 -12.78 8.64
N HIS A 16 -4.89 -13.96 8.01
CA HIS A 16 -5.73 -14.18 6.84
C HIS A 16 -7.19 -13.75 7.08
N ALA A 17 -7.76 -14.11 8.22
CA ALA A 17 -9.13 -13.75 8.58
C ALA A 17 -9.30 -12.23 8.74
N PHE A 18 -8.31 -11.55 9.31
CA PHE A 18 -8.30 -10.10 9.42
C PHE A 18 -8.24 -9.43 8.04
N LEU A 19 -7.34 -9.88 7.17
CA LEU A 19 -7.12 -9.32 5.85
C LEU A 19 -8.34 -9.49 4.95
N GLN A 20 -9.03 -10.63 5.04
CA GLN A 20 -10.30 -10.85 4.34
C GLN A 20 -11.36 -9.86 4.80
N ARG A 21 -11.49 -9.64 6.12
CA ARG A 21 -12.42 -8.64 6.69
C ARG A 21 -12.06 -7.22 6.26
N LEU A 22 -10.77 -6.87 6.27
CA LEU A 22 -10.29 -5.57 5.82
C LEU A 22 -10.61 -5.35 4.34
N TYR A 23 -10.35 -6.34 3.48
CA TYR A 23 -10.70 -6.30 2.07
C TYR A 23 -12.20 -6.12 1.86
N ALA A 24 -13.04 -6.91 2.55
CA ALA A 24 -14.50 -6.75 2.47
C ALA A 24 -14.92 -5.32 2.82
N SER A 25 -14.31 -4.70 3.83
CA SER A 25 -14.64 -3.34 4.27
C SER A 25 -14.33 -2.23 3.26
N THR A 26 -13.56 -2.50 2.19
CA THR A 26 -13.32 -1.52 1.11
C THR A 26 -14.35 -1.62 -0.01
N ARG A 27 -15.08 -2.74 -0.11
CA ARG A 27 -16.00 -3.08 -1.21
C ARG A 27 -17.47 -3.23 -0.78
N THR A 28 -17.73 -3.42 0.52
CA THR A 28 -19.07 -3.74 1.04
C THR A 28 -20.09 -2.64 0.71
N THR A 29 -19.73 -1.36 0.84
CA THR A 29 -20.64 -0.25 0.57
C THR A 29 -21.16 -0.26 -0.87
N GLU A 30 -20.28 -0.51 -1.84
CA GLU A 30 -20.64 -0.61 -3.25
C GLU A 30 -21.51 -1.84 -3.51
N LEU A 31 -21.13 -2.99 -2.94
CA LEU A 31 -21.82 -4.26 -3.21
C LEU A 31 -23.22 -4.34 -2.59
N SER A 32 -23.41 -3.70 -1.43
CA SER A 32 -24.72 -3.66 -0.75
C SER A 32 -25.80 -2.95 -1.57
N ALA A 33 -25.42 -2.08 -2.51
CA ALA A 33 -26.35 -1.35 -3.36
C ALA A 33 -26.97 -2.21 -4.48
N PHE A 34 -26.41 -3.39 -4.79
CA PHE A 34 -26.90 -4.25 -5.88
C PHE A 34 -28.04 -5.20 -5.47
N GLY A 35 -28.47 -5.17 -4.20
CA GLY A 35 -29.62 -5.96 -3.73
C GLY A 35 -29.37 -7.47 -3.67
N TRP A 36 -28.11 -7.90 -3.63
CA TRP A 36 -27.75 -9.32 -3.48
C TRP A 36 -27.98 -9.80 -2.05
N GLU A 37 -28.24 -11.09 -1.90
CA GLU A 37 -28.23 -11.77 -0.59
C GLU A 37 -26.88 -11.63 0.10
N VAL A 38 -26.89 -11.42 1.41
CA VAL A 38 -25.67 -11.17 2.21
C VAL A 38 -24.68 -12.34 2.10
N SER A 39 -25.18 -13.57 2.05
CA SER A 39 -24.35 -14.77 1.87
C SER A 39 -23.65 -14.80 0.51
N ALA A 40 -24.32 -14.35 -0.55
CA ALA A 40 -23.74 -14.26 -1.89
C ALA A 40 -22.66 -13.17 -1.96
N ILE A 41 -22.91 -12.01 -1.34
CA ILE A 41 -21.91 -10.93 -1.23
C ILE A 41 -20.65 -11.44 -0.50
N ASN A 42 -20.82 -12.14 0.62
CA ASN A 42 -19.71 -12.67 1.40
C ASN A 42 -18.88 -13.70 0.61
N ALA A 43 -19.54 -14.63 -0.08
CA ALA A 43 -18.86 -15.62 -0.91
C ALA A 43 -18.08 -14.96 -2.06
N PHE A 44 -18.70 -13.99 -2.74
CA PHE A 44 -18.06 -13.23 -3.80
C PHE A 44 -16.83 -12.45 -3.29
N LEU A 45 -16.96 -11.74 -2.16
CA LEU A 45 -15.85 -11.01 -1.55
C LEU A 45 -14.70 -11.92 -1.13
N GLN A 46 -15.01 -13.11 -0.61
CA GLN A 46 -13.98 -14.11 -0.29
C GLN A 46 -13.22 -14.56 -1.53
N GLN A 47 -13.93 -14.87 -2.62
CA GLN A 47 -13.29 -15.25 -3.89
C GLN A 47 -12.41 -14.13 -4.44
N GLN A 48 -12.90 -12.89 -4.42
CA GLN A 48 -12.15 -11.71 -4.89
C GLN A 48 -10.91 -11.44 -4.02
N PHE A 49 -11.02 -11.61 -2.70
CA PHE A 49 -9.88 -11.48 -1.78
C PHE A 49 -8.79 -12.51 -2.07
N LEU A 50 -9.16 -13.78 -2.31
CA LEU A 50 -8.21 -14.84 -2.63
C LEU A 50 -7.47 -14.55 -3.94
N LEU A 51 -8.19 -14.12 -4.98
CA LEU A 51 -7.61 -13.72 -6.26
C LEU A 51 -6.62 -12.55 -6.11
N GLN A 52 -7.00 -11.51 -5.36
CA GLN A 52 -6.13 -10.37 -5.11
C GLN A 52 -4.87 -10.77 -4.32
N SER A 53 -5.04 -11.55 -3.26
CA SER A 53 -3.92 -11.98 -2.40
C SER A 53 -2.91 -12.80 -3.20
N ARG A 54 -3.39 -13.71 -4.05
CA ARG A 54 -2.54 -14.47 -4.96
C ARG A 54 -1.86 -13.57 -5.99
N TYR A 55 -2.60 -12.63 -6.58
CA TYR A 55 -2.03 -11.67 -7.53
C TYR A 55 -0.84 -10.91 -6.90
N TYR A 56 -0.98 -10.42 -5.67
CA TYR A 56 0.11 -9.73 -4.99
C TYR A 56 1.31 -10.64 -4.70
N GLN A 57 1.09 -11.86 -4.25
CA GLN A 57 2.18 -12.81 -3.98
C GLN A 57 2.93 -13.21 -5.27
N ASP A 58 2.20 -13.41 -6.37
CA ASP A 58 2.76 -13.83 -7.65
C ASP A 58 3.49 -12.68 -8.37
N HIS A 59 2.96 -11.45 -8.32
CA HIS A 59 3.51 -10.30 -9.06
C HIS A 59 4.52 -9.46 -8.24
N PHE A 60 4.44 -9.52 -6.92
CA PHE A 60 5.31 -8.76 -6.02
C PHE A 60 5.96 -9.66 -4.96
N PRO A 61 6.75 -10.68 -5.37
CA PRO A 61 7.35 -11.64 -4.43
C PRO A 61 8.33 -11.01 -3.45
N ASN A 62 8.86 -9.82 -3.77
CA ASN A 62 9.79 -9.06 -2.94
C ASN A 62 9.14 -7.83 -2.27
N ALA A 63 7.81 -7.75 -2.26
CA ALA A 63 7.12 -6.70 -1.54
C ALA A 63 7.10 -6.99 -0.03
N ASP A 64 7.16 -5.93 0.75
CA ASP A 64 6.88 -6.00 2.17
C ASP A 64 5.37 -5.98 2.41
N PHE A 65 4.88 -6.98 3.13
CA PHE A 65 3.48 -7.10 3.52
C PHE A 65 3.31 -6.78 4.99
N TRP A 66 2.90 -5.55 5.31
CA TRP A 66 2.76 -5.08 6.68
C TRP A 66 1.30 -4.97 7.14
N LEU A 67 1.08 -5.23 8.44
CA LEU A 67 -0.11 -4.84 9.17
C LEU A 67 0.15 -3.60 10.01
N ILE A 68 -0.89 -2.76 10.12
CA ILE A 68 -0.93 -1.61 11.00
C ILE A 68 -1.77 -2.01 12.22
N GLU A 69 -1.21 -1.88 13.41
CA GLU A 69 -1.84 -2.28 14.66
C GLU A 69 -2.01 -1.10 15.61
N ARG A 70 -3.07 -1.09 16.40
CA ARG A 70 -3.32 -0.12 17.47
C ARG A 70 -3.89 -0.86 18.67
N HIS A 71 -3.29 -0.68 19.85
CA HIS A 71 -3.63 -1.44 21.06
C HIS A 71 -3.65 -2.97 20.80
N ASP A 72 -2.60 -3.48 20.14
CA ASP A 72 -2.43 -4.90 19.78
C ASP A 72 -3.55 -5.50 18.90
N GLN A 73 -4.30 -4.64 18.21
CA GLN A 73 -5.34 -5.05 17.26
C GLN A 73 -4.98 -4.59 15.86
N PRO A 74 -5.05 -5.47 14.85
CA PRO A 74 -4.84 -5.06 13.46
C PRO A 74 -6.00 -4.17 13.00
N ILE A 75 -5.62 -3.03 12.43
CA ILE A 75 -6.54 -1.99 11.97
C ILE A 75 -6.37 -1.64 10.49
N GLY A 76 -5.31 -2.14 9.85
CA GLY A 76 -5.07 -1.90 8.44
C GLY A 76 -3.89 -2.69 7.90
N ARG A 77 -3.56 -2.42 6.63
CA ARG A 77 -2.40 -2.97 5.93
C ARG A 77 -1.66 -1.90 5.15
N LEU A 78 -0.37 -2.13 4.93
CA LEU A 78 0.51 -1.31 4.12
C LEU A 78 1.45 -2.21 3.32
N TYR A 79 1.32 -2.21 2.01
CA TYR A 79 2.13 -3.03 1.11
C TYR A 79 3.04 -2.15 0.27
N LEU A 80 4.34 -2.42 0.33
CA LEU A 80 5.38 -1.62 -0.29
C LEU A 80 6.32 -2.52 -1.10
N LEU A 81 6.73 -2.05 -2.28
CA LEU A 81 7.84 -2.66 -3.01
C LEU A 81 8.94 -1.62 -3.18
N TRP A 82 10.11 -1.94 -2.66
CA TRP A 82 11.29 -1.09 -2.74
C TRP A 82 12.08 -1.39 -4.00
N ASP A 83 12.55 -0.34 -4.65
CA ASP A 83 13.45 -0.38 -5.79
C ASP A 83 14.60 0.62 -5.58
N GLN A 84 15.62 0.58 -6.43
CA GLN A 84 16.83 1.39 -6.30
C GLN A 84 16.57 2.91 -6.36
N ALA A 85 15.53 3.33 -7.10
CA ALA A 85 15.22 4.74 -7.31
C ALA A 85 13.83 5.14 -6.78
N SER A 86 13.00 4.18 -6.36
CA SER A 86 11.64 4.47 -5.92
C SER A 86 11.06 3.43 -4.97
N VAL A 87 9.97 3.80 -4.32
CA VAL A 87 9.10 2.90 -3.56
C VAL A 87 7.74 2.87 -4.23
N GLN A 88 7.28 1.70 -4.62
CA GLN A 88 5.92 1.48 -5.06
C GLN A 88 5.03 1.23 -3.84
N LEU A 89 4.10 2.15 -3.56
CA LEU A 89 2.98 1.90 -2.68
C LEU A 89 1.97 1.03 -3.44
N ILE A 90 1.95 -0.26 -3.10
CA ILE A 90 1.08 -1.26 -3.73
C ILE A 90 -0.33 -1.12 -3.18
N ASP A 91 -0.45 -1.05 -1.86
CA ASP A 91 -1.74 -0.90 -1.20
C ASP A 91 -1.62 -0.27 0.20
N ILE A 92 -2.63 0.50 0.57
CA ILE A 92 -2.85 1.01 1.93
C ILE A 92 -4.34 1.00 2.22
N ALA A 93 -4.73 0.25 3.25
CA ALA A 93 -6.12 0.16 3.65
C ALA A 93 -6.22 0.20 5.17
N LEU A 94 -7.23 0.93 5.66
CA LEU A 94 -7.61 1.00 7.07
C LEU A 94 -9.05 0.53 7.22
N LEU A 95 -9.38 -0.06 8.36
CA LEU A 95 -10.76 -0.34 8.74
C LEU A 95 -11.59 0.96 8.73
N PRO A 96 -12.89 0.90 8.38
CA PRO A 96 -13.75 2.08 8.25
C PRO A 96 -13.72 3.00 9.49
N GLU A 97 -13.67 2.42 10.69
CA GLU A 97 -13.69 3.14 11.97
C GLU A 97 -12.40 3.93 12.22
N GLN A 98 -11.32 3.63 11.49
CA GLN A 98 -10.03 4.33 11.57
C GLN A 98 -9.82 5.34 10.43
N ARG A 99 -10.78 5.46 9.51
CA ARG A 99 -10.74 6.43 8.39
C ARG A 99 -11.18 7.81 8.88
N GLY A 100 -10.81 8.86 8.15
CA GLY A 100 -11.18 10.25 8.47
C GLY A 100 -10.49 10.87 9.69
N ALA A 101 -9.79 10.08 10.52
CA ALA A 101 -9.07 10.53 11.71
C ALA A 101 -7.59 10.92 11.46
N GLY A 102 -7.19 11.12 10.21
CA GLY A 102 -5.82 11.52 9.85
C GLY A 102 -4.75 10.43 9.88
N LEU A 103 -5.07 9.20 10.33
CA LEU A 103 -4.09 8.10 10.42
C LEU A 103 -3.43 7.77 9.07
N GLY A 104 -4.21 7.63 7.99
CA GLY A 104 -3.66 7.40 6.65
C GLY A 104 -2.74 8.53 6.17
N SER A 105 -3.05 9.79 6.52
CA SER A 105 -2.14 10.91 6.23
C SER A 105 -0.84 10.81 7.02
N ARG A 106 -0.88 10.39 8.29
CA ARG A 106 0.35 10.22 9.11
C ARG A 106 1.24 9.11 8.54
N LEU A 107 0.66 7.93 8.26
CA LEU A 107 1.37 6.80 7.65
C LEU A 107 2.08 7.19 6.35
N LEU A 108 1.37 7.89 5.46
CA LEU A 108 1.96 8.35 4.20
C LEU A 108 3.03 9.42 4.41
N ASN A 109 2.84 10.37 5.34
CA ASN A 109 3.88 11.36 5.62
C ASN A 109 5.14 10.73 6.21
N GLU A 110 5.02 9.70 7.05
CA GLU A 110 6.18 8.96 7.57
C GLU A 110 6.92 8.21 6.46
N LEU A 111 6.19 7.54 5.56
CA LEU A 111 6.76 6.94 4.36
C LEU A 111 7.51 8.00 3.52
N LEU A 112 6.85 9.12 3.22
CA LEU A 112 7.40 10.20 2.40
C LEU A 112 8.63 10.84 3.03
N ALA A 113 8.62 11.09 4.33
CA ALA A 113 9.78 11.62 5.06
C ALA A 113 10.97 10.67 4.95
N ARG A 114 10.73 9.36 5.10
CA ARG A 114 11.78 8.36 4.94
C ARG A 114 12.31 8.32 3.51
N THR A 115 11.45 8.30 2.50
CA THR A 115 11.90 8.30 1.09
C THR A 115 12.59 9.61 0.70
N ASP A 116 12.18 10.75 1.27
CA ASP A 116 12.87 12.03 1.10
C ASP A 116 14.32 11.94 1.62
N THR A 117 14.55 11.36 2.82
CA THR A 117 15.92 11.16 3.35
C THR A 117 16.77 10.21 2.52
N CYS A 118 16.15 9.25 1.83
CA CYS A 118 16.84 8.28 0.98
C CYS A 118 16.99 8.76 -0.47
N GLY A 119 16.41 9.91 -0.86
CA GLY A 119 16.40 10.36 -2.25
C GLY A 119 15.55 9.47 -3.17
N LEU A 120 14.55 8.77 -2.64
CA LEU A 120 13.68 7.86 -3.39
C LEU A 120 12.35 8.54 -3.74
N ALA A 121 11.88 8.34 -4.97
CA ALA A 121 10.52 8.72 -5.33
C ALA A 121 9.49 7.74 -4.75
N VAL A 122 8.24 8.17 -4.55
CA VAL A 122 7.13 7.25 -4.24
C VAL A 122 6.16 7.21 -5.39
N LYS A 123 5.78 6.00 -5.82
CA LYS A 123 4.84 5.73 -6.91
C LYS A 123 3.61 4.98 -6.39
N LEU A 124 2.45 5.22 -6.99
CA LEU A 124 1.21 4.52 -6.67
C LEU A 124 0.28 4.47 -7.89
N HIS A 125 -0.67 3.53 -7.82
CA HIS A 125 -1.82 3.51 -8.74
C HIS A 125 -3.09 3.76 -7.93
N VAL A 126 -3.99 4.57 -8.45
CA VAL A 126 -5.26 4.90 -7.80
C VAL A 126 -6.38 4.98 -8.82
N GLU A 127 -7.55 4.43 -8.51
CA GLU A 127 -8.74 4.61 -9.35
C GLU A 127 -9.14 6.09 -9.40
N SER A 128 -9.53 6.60 -10.57
CA SER A 128 -9.83 8.03 -10.78
C SER A 128 -10.96 8.57 -9.90
N HIS A 129 -11.90 7.71 -9.48
CA HIS A 129 -13.00 8.05 -8.57
C HIS A 129 -12.70 7.75 -7.10
N ASN A 130 -11.50 7.29 -6.75
CA ASN A 130 -11.18 6.94 -5.37
C ASN A 130 -11.05 8.22 -4.51
N PRO A 131 -11.73 8.32 -3.35
CA PRO A 131 -11.63 9.50 -2.48
C PRO A 131 -10.21 9.78 -1.98
N ALA A 132 -9.33 8.77 -1.95
CA ALA A 132 -7.92 8.92 -1.60
C ALA A 132 -7.11 9.76 -2.62
N LEU A 133 -7.61 9.96 -3.84
CA LEU A 133 -6.94 10.80 -4.85
C LEU A 133 -6.66 12.21 -4.31
N ARG A 134 -7.63 12.80 -3.60
CA ARG A 134 -7.46 14.14 -2.97
C ARG A 134 -6.38 14.14 -1.89
N LEU A 135 -6.22 13.04 -1.17
CA LEU A 135 -5.15 12.86 -0.20
C LEU A 135 -3.79 12.83 -0.89
N TYR A 136 -3.65 12.03 -1.95
CA TYR A 136 -2.39 11.91 -2.70
C TYR A 136 -1.97 13.24 -3.33
N LEU A 137 -2.90 13.96 -3.98
CA LEU A 137 -2.64 15.29 -4.54
C LEU A 137 -2.13 16.28 -3.46
N ARG A 138 -2.79 16.32 -2.29
CA ARG A 138 -2.37 17.18 -1.17
C ARG A 138 -0.98 16.84 -0.62
N LEU A 139 -0.59 15.56 -0.67
CA LEU A 139 0.73 15.11 -0.24
C LEU A 139 1.83 15.39 -1.29
N GLY A 140 1.47 15.91 -2.46
CA GLY A 140 2.39 16.31 -3.52
C GLY A 140 2.65 15.24 -4.57
N PHE A 141 1.80 14.22 -4.66
CA PHE A 141 1.81 13.30 -5.80
C PHE A 141 1.26 14.01 -7.05
N GLY A 142 1.99 13.95 -8.15
CA GLY A 142 1.52 14.33 -9.48
C GLY A 142 1.09 13.12 -10.30
N ILE A 143 0.15 13.31 -11.22
CA ILE A 143 -0.24 12.27 -12.18
C ILE A 143 0.85 12.18 -13.25
N ILE A 144 1.39 10.97 -13.48
CA ILE A 144 2.40 10.71 -14.51
C ILE A 144 1.85 9.92 -15.69
N ALA A 145 0.75 9.18 -15.51
CA ALA A 145 0.00 8.56 -16.60
C ALA A 145 -1.47 8.39 -16.23
N ASP A 146 -2.34 8.53 -17.25
CA ASP A 146 -3.76 8.18 -17.17
C ASP A 146 -3.99 6.91 -17.98
N LYS A 147 -4.45 5.84 -17.32
CA LYS A 147 -4.76 4.53 -17.92
C LYS A 147 -6.26 4.28 -17.96
N GLY A 148 -7.07 5.34 -18.01
CA GLY A 148 -8.53 5.32 -18.03
C GLY A 148 -9.12 5.17 -16.63
N VAL A 149 -9.25 3.93 -16.15
CA VAL A 149 -9.81 3.67 -14.80
C VAL A 149 -8.79 4.02 -13.71
N TYR A 150 -7.50 3.82 -13.99
CA TYR A 150 -6.41 4.05 -13.04
C TYR A 150 -5.52 5.22 -13.43
N LEU A 151 -5.14 6.02 -12.44
CA LEU A 151 -4.10 7.02 -12.55
C LEU A 151 -2.81 6.46 -11.93
N GLU A 152 -1.72 6.57 -12.68
CA GLU A 152 -0.38 6.38 -12.13
C GLU A 152 0.11 7.72 -11.58
N MET A 153 0.51 7.73 -10.31
CA MET A 153 0.96 8.94 -9.63
C MET A 153 2.35 8.76 -9.04
N GLN A 154 3.11 9.84 -9.01
CA GLN A 154 4.45 9.87 -8.43
C GLN A 154 4.66 11.14 -7.62
N ARG A 155 5.36 11.01 -6.50
CA ARG A 155 5.97 12.14 -5.78
C ARG A 155 7.50 11.97 -5.79
N PRO A 156 8.26 12.91 -6.39
CA PRO A 156 9.72 12.89 -6.29
C PRO A 156 10.18 13.15 -4.84
N PRO A 157 11.40 12.73 -4.47
CA PRO A 157 11.96 13.08 -3.17
C PRO A 157 12.10 14.61 -3.06
N ARG A 158 11.79 15.16 -1.91
CA ARG A 158 12.16 16.55 -1.61
C ARG A 158 13.65 16.59 -1.29
N SER A 159 14.40 17.50 -1.91
CA SER A 159 15.79 17.76 -1.52
C SER A 159 15.82 18.00 -0.02
N ALA A 160 16.61 17.19 0.70
CA ALA A 160 16.72 17.27 2.14
C ALA A 160 17.11 18.71 2.53
N THR A 161 16.17 19.47 3.09
CA THR A 161 16.56 20.60 3.92
C THR A 161 17.15 19.96 5.15
N THR A 162 18.45 20.09 5.35
CA THR A 162 19.18 19.61 6.52
C THR A 162 18.64 20.31 7.77
N ASP A 163 17.49 19.89 8.28
CA ASP A 163 17.22 19.96 9.71
C ASP A 163 16.04 19.09 10.18
N ARG A 164 16.32 18.41 11.29
CA ARG A 164 15.43 17.79 12.30
C ARG A 164 14.97 16.32 12.13
N PHE A 165 15.43 15.55 13.11
CA PHE A 165 15.46 14.10 13.29
C PHE A 165 14.25 13.51 14.04
N ALA A 166 14.15 12.18 13.91
CA ALA A 166 13.83 11.18 14.94
C ALA A 166 12.39 11.12 15.48
N ASP A 167 11.56 10.29 14.84
CA ASP A 167 10.74 9.23 15.48
C ASP A 167 9.96 8.52 14.36
N VAL A 168 10.63 7.63 13.62
CA VAL A 168 9.98 6.75 12.63
C VAL A 168 9.88 5.35 13.25
N THR A 169 8.69 4.94 13.67
CA THR A 169 8.40 3.60 14.22
C THR A 169 8.14 2.57 13.12
N LEU A 170 8.91 2.64 12.02
CA LEU A 170 8.95 1.56 11.04
C LEU A 170 10.18 0.69 11.37
N PRO A 171 10.02 -0.62 11.61
CA PRO A 171 11.16 -1.54 11.74
C PRO A 171 12.11 -1.36 10.55
N LYS A 172 13.40 -1.72 10.71
CA LYS A 172 14.44 -1.55 9.68
C LYS A 172 14.01 -2.08 8.28
N LEU A 173 13.43 -1.21 7.45
CA LEU A 173 13.10 -1.43 6.03
C LEU A 173 14.38 -1.37 5.16
N TRP A 174 15.35 -2.25 5.39
CA TRP A 174 16.55 -2.37 4.55
C TRP A 174 16.98 -3.84 4.45
N PRO A 175 17.36 -4.35 3.25
CA PRO A 175 17.95 -5.67 3.11
C PRO A 175 19.43 -5.65 3.49
N ASP A 176 19.89 -6.58 4.34
CA ASP A 176 21.30 -6.79 4.67
C ASP A 176 22.21 -6.59 3.45
N GLN A 177 23.33 -5.86 3.63
CA GLN A 177 24.30 -5.49 2.57
C GLN A 177 25.05 -6.68 1.94
N ASN A 178 24.52 -7.91 2.04
CA ASN A 178 25.20 -9.14 1.67
C ASN A 178 24.31 -10.12 0.88
N MET A 179 23.38 -9.63 0.07
CA MET A 179 22.63 -10.45 -0.88
C MET A 179 23.14 -10.25 -2.32
N PRO A 180 23.55 -11.31 -3.04
CA PRO A 180 24.11 -11.18 -4.37
C PRO A 180 23.05 -10.67 -5.37
N LEU A 181 23.45 -9.63 -6.11
CA LEU A 181 22.76 -9.06 -7.26
C LEU A 181 22.50 -10.16 -8.30
N SER A 182 21.26 -10.58 -8.44
CA SER A 182 20.79 -11.35 -9.59
C SER A 182 19.36 -10.93 -9.90
N LEU A 183 19.23 -9.85 -10.67
CA LEU A 183 17.99 -9.46 -11.33
C LEU A 183 17.78 -10.40 -12.53
N PRO A 184 16.61 -11.04 -12.72
CA PRO A 184 16.25 -11.52 -14.04
C PRO A 184 15.84 -10.32 -14.91
N SER A 185 16.57 -10.15 -16.01
CA SER A 185 16.37 -9.16 -17.05
C SER A 185 14.92 -9.09 -17.51
N ALA A 186 14.40 -7.87 -17.61
CA ALA A 186 13.21 -7.56 -18.38
C ALA A 186 13.47 -7.85 -19.86
N GLU A 187 13.17 -9.06 -20.33
CA GLU A 187 13.11 -9.38 -21.75
C GLU A 187 11.65 -9.55 -22.20
N ARG A 188 11.21 -8.54 -22.95
CA ARG A 188 10.48 -8.64 -24.23
C ARG A 188 9.32 -9.64 -24.29
N VAL A 189 8.11 -9.11 -24.20
CA VAL A 189 6.99 -9.60 -25.04
C VAL A 189 6.49 -8.45 -25.88
N ALA A 190 7.19 -8.24 -27.00
CA ALA A 190 6.66 -7.57 -28.17
C ALA A 190 6.33 -8.64 -29.21
N ALA A 191 5.06 -8.68 -29.63
CA ALA A 191 4.56 -9.22 -30.91
C ALA A 191 4.76 -10.74 -31.15
N ARG A 192 3.77 -11.55 -31.55
CA ARG A 192 2.95 -11.49 -32.77
C ARG A 192 1.89 -12.64 -32.76
N PRO A 193 0.96 -12.69 -33.74
CA PRO A 193 -0.38 -13.24 -33.61
C PRO A 193 -0.52 -14.71 -34.06
N ASN A 194 -1.71 -15.26 -33.88
CA ASN A 194 -2.33 -16.18 -34.82
C ASN A 194 -3.85 -15.96 -34.85
#